data_AF-A0A5B7F2J9-F1
#
_entry.id   AF-A0A5B7F2J9-F1
#
_cell.length_a   1.000
_cell.length_b   1.000
_cell.length_c   1.000
_cell.angle_alpha   90.00
_cell.angle_beta   90.00
_cell.angle_gamma   90.00
#
_symmetry.space_group_name_H-M   'P 1'
#
loop_
_entity.id
_entity.type
_entity.pdbx_description
1 polymer ?
#
loop_
_entity_poly.entity_id
_entity_poly.type
_entity_poly.pdbx_seq_one_letter_code
_entity_poly.pdbx_strand_id
1 'polypeptide(L)'
;MFKIKINGVCYGEEITLGNHVGDWEHVSIKFKGSEPTHMYVSAHTFGAYYTYDAKNHRFIYEDEDTREGISMSPVYPKIIHFAGSHPILYSAKGSHGLWGAEGKCIAFHIHDLLSL
;
A
#
# COMPACT_ATOMS: atom_id res chain seq x y z
N MET A 1 -7.75 4.29 -18.09
CA MET A 1 -7.31 5.70 -18.16
C MET A 1 -7.41 6.30 -16.76
N PHE A 2 -6.27 6.66 -16.17
CA PHE A 2 -6.17 7.14 -14.78
C PHE A 2 -6.91 8.47 -14.61
N LYS A 3 -7.69 8.66 -13.53
CA LYS A 3 -8.32 9.95 -13.22
C LYS A 3 -7.26 10.97 -12.78
N ILE A 4 -7.30 12.18 -13.33
CA ILE A 4 -6.34 13.25 -13.03
C ILE A 4 -6.92 14.15 -11.93
N LYS A 5 -6.12 14.49 -10.91
CA LYS A 5 -6.51 15.41 -9.83
C LYS A 5 -6.17 16.86 -10.21
N ILE A 6 -7.17 17.71 -10.33
CA ILE A 6 -7.02 19.16 -10.55
C ILE A 6 -7.82 19.89 -9.47
N ASN A 7 -7.16 20.74 -8.68
CA ASN A 7 -7.77 21.50 -7.57
C ASN A 7 -8.59 20.64 -6.59
N GLY A 8 -8.12 19.43 -6.30
CA GLY A 8 -8.81 18.50 -5.39
C GLY A 8 -9.90 17.65 -6.04
N VAL A 9 -10.30 17.94 -7.29
CA VAL A 9 -11.35 17.23 -8.02
C VAL A 9 -10.71 16.22 -8.99
N CYS A 10 -11.26 15.01 -9.05
CA CYS A 10 -10.81 13.97 -9.96
C CYS A 10 -11.60 14.05 -11.27
N TYR A 11 -10.90 14.25 -12.39
CA TYR A 11 -11.49 14.31 -13.72
C TYR A 11 -11.16 13.03 -14.50
N GLY A 12 -12.17 12.48 -15.19
CA GLY A 12 -12.07 11.26 -16.00
C GLY A 12 -13.18 10.26 -15.72
N GLU A 13 -13.36 9.31 -16.64
CA GLU A 13 -14.33 8.23 -16.49
C GLU A 13 -13.88 7.22 -15.42
N GLU A 14 -14.82 6.73 -14.62
CA GLU A 14 -14.54 5.63 -13.71
C GLU A 14 -14.43 4.33 -14.48
N ILE A 15 -13.22 3.75 -14.50
CA ILE A 15 -13.00 2.43 -15.08
C ILE A 15 -12.90 1.45 -13.93
N THR A 16 -13.94 0.63 -13.79
CA THR A 16 -13.92 -0.52 -12.87
C THR A 16 -13.29 -1.71 -13.58
N LEU A 17 -12.15 -2.17 -13.08
CA LEU A 17 -11.46 -3.37 -13.59
C LEU A 17 -12.05 -4.68 -13.01
N GLY A 18 -13.37 -4.73 -12.85
CA GLY A 18 -14.09 -5.86 -12.24
C GLY A 18 -14.12 -5.83 -10.70
N ASN A 19 -14.56 -6.93 -10.11
CA ASN A 19 -14.73 -7.15 -8.65
C ASN A 19 -13.61 -8.03 -8.06
N HIS A 20 -12.41 -7.95 -8.63
CA HIS A 20 -11.26 -8.71 -8.16
C HIS A 20 -10.75 -8.13 -6.83
N VAL A 21 -10.69 -8.97 -5.80
CA VAL A 21 -10.07 -8.68 -4.51
C VAL A 21 -8.75 -9.42 -4.51
N GLY A 22 -7.66 -8.67 -4.28
CA GLY A 22 -6.27 -9.11 -4.47
C GLY A 22 -5.99 -10.53 -4.01
N ASP A 23 -5.56 -11.36 -4.95
CA ASP A 23 -5.33 -12.80 -4.79
C ASP A 23 -3.85 -13.13 -4.55
N TRP A 24 -2.92 -12.17 -4.70
CA TRP A 24 -1.47 -12.45 -4.66
C TRP A 24 -0.54 -11.37 -4.07
N GLU A 25 -1.07 -10.40 -3.35
CA GLU A 25 -0.27 -9.37 -2.71
C GLU A 25 0.28 -9.83 -1.36
N HIS A 26 1.49 -9.39 -1.04
CA HIS A 26 2.21 -9.86 0.13
C HIS A 26 2.32 -8.76 1.18
N VAL A 27 1.99 -9.09 2.44
CA VAL A 27 2.38 -8.34 3.63
C VAL A 27 3.29 -9.23 4.47
N SER A 28 4.47 -8.74 4.81
CA SER A 28 5.37 -9.37 5.76
C SER A 28 5.78 -8.39 6.83
N ILE A 29 5.73 -8.79 8.10
CA ILE A 29 6.23 -8.00 9.23
C ILE A 29 7.24 -8.86 10.00
N LYS A 30 8.45 -8.32 10.18
CA LYS A 30 9.54 -8.98 10.90
C LYS A 30 9.61 -8.49 12.33
N PHE A 31 9.63 -9.41 13.28
CA PHE A 31 9.75 -9.12 14.70
C PHE A 31 11.12 -9.51 15.27
N LYS A 32 11.58 -8.77 16.27
CA LYS A 32 12.69 -9.16 17.16
C LYS A 32 12.16 -9.15 18.59
N GLY A 33 11.84 -10.34 19.10
CA GLY A 33 11.05 -10.45 20.34
C GLY A 33 9.62 -10.00 20.07
N SER A 34 9.10 -9.08 20.90
CA SER A 34 7.76 -8.51 20.75
C SER A 34 7.71 -7.22 19.91
N GLU A 35 8.86 -6.73 19.42
CA GLU A 35 8.91 -5.47 18.67
C GLU A 35 9.01 -5.72 17.16
N PRO A 36 8.18 -5.06 16.34
CA PRO A 36 8.37 -5.08 14.90
C PRO A 36 9.64 -4.31 14.54
N THR A 37 10.27 -4.72 13.45
CA THR A 37 11.54 -4.14 12.98
C THR A 37 11.46 -3.72 11.53
N HIS A 38 10.83 -4.53 10.68
CA HIS A 38 10.73 -4.27 9.24
C HIS A 38 9.37 -4.72 8.72
N MET A 39 8.94 -4.08 7.65
CA MET A 39 7.73 -4.43 6.93
C MET A 39 8.04 -4.47 5.43
N TYR A 40 7.43 -5.41 4.74
CA TYR A 40 7.45 -5.52 3.28
C TYR A 40 6.02 -5.60 2.77
N VAL A 41 5.71 -4.79 1.77
CA VAL A 41 4.44 -4.83 1.03
C VAL A 41 4.73 -4.91 -0.46
N SER A 42 3.99 -5.75 -1.18
CA SER A 42 4.17 -5.88 -2.63
C SER A 42 2.87 -6.15 -3.36
N ALA A 43 2.79 -5.68 -4.59
CA ALA A 43 1.77 -6.04 -5.55
C ALA A 43 2.45 -6.46 -6.87
N HIS A 44 1.99 -7.57 -7.46
CA HIS A 44 2.58 -8.13 -8.68
C HIS A 44 4.11 -8.26 -8.63
N THR A 45 4.83 -7.46 -9.43
CA THR A 45 6.29 -7.50 -9.63
C THR A 45 7.01 -6.35 -8.92
N PHE A 46 6.34 -5.62 -8.02
CA PHE A 46 6.95 -4.50 -7.31
C PHE A 46 6.53 -4.46 -5.84
N GLY A 47 7.35 -3.85 -5.00
CA GLY A 47 7.05 -3.68 -3.58
C GLY A 47 7.93 -2.62 -2.92
N ALA A 48 7.75 -2.48 -1.62
CA ALA A 48 8.54 -1.57 -0.80
C ALA A 48 8.87 -2.15 0.56
N TYR A 49 10.07 -1.83 1.01
CA TYR A 49 10.60 -2.13 2.33
C TYR A 49 10.46 -0.91 3.23
N TYR A 50 10.14 -1.19 4.50
CA TYR A 50 10.02 -0.18 5.54
C TYR A 50 10.71 -0.63 6.81
N THR A 51 11.33 0.31 7.51
CA THR A 51 11.91 0.12 8.84
C THR A 51 11.01 0.70 9.92
N TYR A 52 10.87 0.01 11.05
CA TYR A 52 10.05 0.45 12.16
C TYR A 52 10.75 1.52 13.01
N ASP A 53 10.09 2.67 13.18
CA ASP A 53 10.45 3.72 14.11
C ASP A 53 9.69 3.52 15.42
N ALA A 54 10.36 2.83 16.36
CA ALA A 54 9.82 2.53 17.68
C ALA A 54 9.51 3.77 18.53
N LYS A 55 10.14 4.92 18.26
CA LYS A 55 9.84 6.15 19.01
C LYS A 55 8.49 6.74 18.59
N ASN A 56 8.13 6.59 17.32
CA ASN A 56 6.98 7.25 16.73
C ASN A 56 5.88 6.28 16.27
N HIS A 57 6.02 4.99 16.61
CA HIS A 57 5.10 3.88 16.30
C HIS A 57 4.64 3.87 14.85
N ARG A 58 5.61 3.82 13.92
CA ARG A 58 5.33 3.86 12.48
C ARG A 58 6.39 3.14 11.66
N PHE A 59 6.03 2.65 10.48
CA PHE A 59 7.00 2.16 9.50
C PHE A 59 7.37 3.29 8.55
N ILE A 60 8.67 3.49 8.33
CA ILE A 60 9.25 4.52 7.46
C ILE A 60 9.80 3.85 6.22
N TYR A 61 9.47 4.39 5.05
CA TYR A 61 9.98 3.91 3.76
C TYR A 61 11.51 3.86 3.77
N GLU A 62 12.04 2.74 3.30
CA GLU A 62 13.48 2.48 3.21
C GLU A 62 13.91 2.30 1.76
N ASP A 63 13.27 1.38 1.04
CA ASP A 63 13.69 1.00 -0.31
C ASP A 63 12.53 0.42 -1.14
N GLU A 64 12.71 0.37 -2.45
CA GLU A 64 11.77 -0.26 -3.39
C GLU A 64 12.31 -1.58 -3.94
N ASP A 65 11.42 -2.56 -4.08
CA ASP A 65 11.66 -3.80 -4.82
C ASP A 65 11.17 -3.59 -6.25
N THR A 66 12.10 -3.42 -7.19
CA THR A 66 11.82 -3.34 -8.63
C THR A 66 12.17 -4.68 -9.28
N ARG A 67 11.20 -5.56 -9.50
CA ARG A 67 11.45 -6.80 -10.26
C ARG A 67 11.25 -6.54 -11.74
N GLU A 68 12.11 -7.14 -12.56
CA GLU A 68 12.04 -7.11 -14.03
C GLU A 68 10.64 -7.50 -14.51
N GLY A 69 10.00 -6.64 -15.31
CA GLY A 69 8.60 -6.84 -15.71
C GLY A 69 7.92 -5.59 -16.28
N ILE A 70 6.61 -5.47 -16.05
CA ILE A 70 5.80 -4.35 -16.54
C ILE A 70 6.34 -3.04 -15.94
N SER A 71 6.66 -2.06 -16.78
CA SER A 71 7.04 -0.73 -16.33
C SER A 71 5.86 -0.08 -15.62
N MET A 72 5.92 -0.08 -14.29
CA MET A 72 4.99 0.60 -13.41
C MET A 72 5.77 1.59 -12.55
N SER A 73 5.17 2.75 -12.27
CA SER A 73 5.72 3.74 -11.33
C SER A 73 4.82 3.81 -10.09
N PRO A 74 4.87 2.80 -9.20
CA PRO A 74 4.13 2.83 -7.94
C PRO A 74 4.62 3.99 -7.07
N VAL A 75 3.70 4.59 -6.32
CA VAL A 75 4.06 5.61 -5.34
C VAL A 75 4.00 4.99 -3.95
N TYR A 76 5.15 4.91 -3.29
CA TYR A 76 5.23 4.44 -1.92
C TYR A 76 5.12 5.61 -0.94
N PRO A 77 4.23 5.54 0.06
CA PRO A 77 4.21 6.56 1.10
C PRO A 77 5.49 6.51 1.91
N LYS A 78 5.91 7.67 2.39
CA LYS A 78 7.03 7.75 3.33
C LYS A 78 6.74 7.06 4.66
N ILE A 79 5.47 6.97 5.06
CA ILE A 79 5.03 6.49 6.37
C ILE A 79 3.82 5.58 6.20
N ILE A 80 3.84 4.40 6.82
CA ILE A 80 2.65 3.58 7.04
C ILE A 80 1.99 4.01 8.35
N HIS A 81 0.71 4.34 8.28
CA HIS A 81 -0.09 4.74 9.43
C HIS A 81 -0.55 3.53 10.23
N PHE A 82 -0.90 3.75 11.50
CA PHE A 82 -1.36 2.71 12.42
C PHE A 82 -2.77 3.04 12.94
N ALA A 83 -3.58 2.00 13.11
CA ALA A 83 -4.80 2.00 13.91
C ALA A 83 -4.52 1.25 15.22
N GLY A 84 -4.19 1.98 16.28
CA GLY A 84 -3.70 1.37 17.52
C GLY A 84 -2.36 0.67 17.30
N SER A 85 -2.31 -0.65 17.53
CA SER A 85 -1.11 -1.47 17.30
C SER A 85 -0.98 -2.02 15.88
N HIS A 86 -1.96 -1.80 15.00
CA HIS A 86 -2.01 -2.45 13.69
C HIS A 86 -1.65 -1.46 12.57
N PRO A 87 -0.73 -1.80 11.65
CA PRO A 87 -0.50 -0.98 10.47
C PRO A 87 -1.74 -1.00 9.55
N ILE A 88 -1.98 0.12 8.89
CA ILE A 88 -3.08 0.29 7.94
C ILE A 88 -2.51 0.18 6.53
N LEU A 89 -3.06 -0.75 5.76
CA LEU A 89 -2.81 -0.89 4.33
C LEU A 89 -4.14 -0.78 3.57
N TYR A 90 -4.02 -0.49 2.28
CA TYR A 90 -5.15 -0.22 1.41
C TYR A 90 -5.17 -1.23 0.28
N SER A 91 -6.33 -1.85 0.05
CA SER A 91 -6.60 -2.59 -1.16
C SER A 91 -7.41 -1.75 -2.15
N ALA A 92 -7.15 -1.98 -3.42
CA ALA A 92 -7.79 -1.27 -4.51
C ALA A 92 -9.05 -1.95 -5.00
N LYS A 93 -10.14 -1.18 -5.12
CA LYS A 93 -11.34 -1.70 -5.78
C LYS A 93 -11.06 -1.95 -7.27
N GLY A 94 -11.00 -3.22 -7.65
CA GLY A 94 -10.82 -3.67 -9.03
C GLY A 94 -9.38 -3.64 -9.54
N SER A 95 -8.44 -2.96 -8.89
CA SER A 95 -7.06 -2.88 -9.39
C SER A 95 -6.14 -3.98 -8.89
N HIS A 96 -6.62 -4.89 -8.01
CA HIS A 96 -5.84 -6.04 -7.52
C HIS A 96 -4.44 -5.56 -7.08
N GLY A 97 -4.42 -4.67 -6.09
CA GLY A 97 -3.16 -4.20 -5.51
C GLY A 97 -3.31 -3.84 -4.05
N LEU A 98 -2.24 -4.08 -3.29
CA LEU A 98 -2.03 -3.69 -1.91
C LEU A 98 -1.09 -2.50 -1.84
N TRP A 99 -1.47 -1.48 -1.08
CA TRP A 99 -0.81 -0.18 -1.05
C TRP A 99 -0.62 0.32 0.36
N GLY A 100 0.49 1.02 0.60
CA GLY A 100 0.74 1.68 1.88
C GLY A 100 -0.05 2.97 2.10
N ALA A 101 -0.66 3.51 1.05
CA ALA A 101 -1.31 4.82 1.05
C ALA A 101 -2.67 4.79 0.36
N GLU A 102 -3.53 5.72 0.76
CA GLU A 102 -4.73 6.05 0.00
C GLU A 102 -4.37 6.56 -1.41
N GLY A 103 -5.14 6.18 -2.41
CA GLY A 103 -4.91 6.70 -3.76
C GLY A 103 -5.45 8.11 -3.94
N LYS A 104 -4.74 8.92 -4.73
CA LYS A 104 -5.06 10.34 -4.91
C LYS A 104 -6.29 10.62 -5.78
N CYS A 105 -6.69 9.70 -6.67
CA CYS A 105 -7.88 9.85 -7.54
C CYS A 105 -8.46 8.55 -8.12
N ILE A 106 -8.22 7.38 -7.52
CA ILE A 106 -8.89 6.14 -7.90
C ILE A 106 -9.54 5.61 -6.62
N ALA A 107 -10.67 4.92 -6.74
CA ALA A 107 -11.49 4.48 -5.62
C ALA A 107 -10.75 3.43 -4.77
N PHE A 108 -9.87 3.87 -3.88
CA PHE A 108 -9.26 3.05 -2.84
C PHE A 108 -9.92 3.47 -1.52
N HIS A 109 -10.97 2.77 -1.14
CA HIS A 109 -11.49 2.86 0.21
C HIS A 109 -11.68 1.43 0.70
N ILE A 110 -10.64 0.88 1.33
CA ILE A 110 -10.69 -0.40 2.01
C ILE A 110 -9.88 -0.27 3.30
N HIS A 111 -10.56 -0.53 4.42
CA HIS A 111 -9.96 -0.78 5.72
C HIS A 111 -9.60 -2.27 5.78
N ASP A 112 -8.36 -2.64 5.46
CA ASP A 112 -7.85 -3.93 5.91
C ASP A 112 -7.32 -3.76 7.33
N LEU A 113 -8.19 -4.00 8.30
CA LEU A 113 -7.81 -4.31 9.68
C LEU A 113 -7.32 -5.76 9.68
N LEU A 114 -6.06 -5.99 9.33
CA LEU A 114 -5.39 -7.24 9.68
C LEU A 114 -5.26 -7.26 11.22
N SER A 115 -6.22 -7.88 11.90
CA SER A 115 -6.06 -8.30 13.29
C SER A 115 -5.33 -9.65 13.29
N LEU A 116 -4.09 -9.65 13.78
CA LEU A 116 -3.41 -10.85 14.26
C LEU A 116 -3.23 -10.72 15.77
#